data_AF-A0A426Z8F2-F1
#
_entry.id   AF-A0A426Z8F2-F1
#
_cell.length_a   1.000
_cell.length_b   1.000
_cell.length_c   1.000
_cell.angle_alpha   90.00
_cell.angle_beta   90.00
_cell.angle_gamma   90.00
#
_symmetry.space_group_name_H-M   'P 1'
#
loop_
_entity.id
_entity.type
_entity.pdbx_description
1 polymer ?
#
loop_
_entity_poly.entity_id
_entity_poly.type
_entity_poly.pdbx_seq_one_letter_code
_entity_poly.pdbx_strand_id
1 'polypeptide(L)' 'MTQPSVILATASYDHTIRFWEAKSGRCYRTIQYPDSQVNRLEITPDKRFLAAAGNPHIRLFDVNSNSPHPVCLCV' A
#
# COMPACT_ATOMS: atom_id res chain seq x y z
N MET A 1 -10.13 -11.87 -11.51
CA MET A 1 -9.00 -11.96 -10.57
C MET A 1 -9.56 -12.01 -9.17
N THR A 2 -9.33 -13.10 -8.45
CA THR A 2 -9.86 -13.33 -7.10
C THR A 2 -9.28 -12.31 -6.14
N GLN A 3 -10.13 -11.47 -5.52
CA GLN A 3 -9.66 -10.60 -4.46
C GLN A 3 -9.14 -11.45 -3.29
N PRO A 4 -7.96 -11.15 -2.74
CA PRO A 4 -7.49 -11.85 -1.55
C PRO A 4 -8.47 -11.55 -0.41
N SER A 5 -8.92 -12.59 0.31
CA SER A 5 -9.90 -12.40 1.40
C SER A 5 -9.34 -11.53 2.53
N VAL A 6 -8.02 -11.53 2.67
CA VAL A 6 -7.24 -10.74 3.62
C VAL A 6 -6.19 -9.95 2.85
N ILE A 7 -6.19 -8.63 3.03
CA ILE A 7 -5.15 -7.75 2.51
C ILE A 7 -4.18 -7.49 3.67
N LEU A 8 -2.93 -7.90 3.50
CA LEU A 8 -1.86 -7.55 4.41
C LEU A 8 -0.90 -6.62 3.67
N ALA A 9 -0.72 -5.42 4.20
CA ALA A 9 0.21 -4.42 3.69
C ALA A 9 1.17 -4.02 4.80
N THR A 10 2.45 -3.88 4.46
CA THR A 10 3.47 -3.38 5.38
C THR A 10 4.27 -2.29 4.68
N ALA A 11 4.75 -1.32 5.45
CA ALA A 11 5.72 -0.35 4.98
C ALA A 11 6.98 -0.45 5.82
N SER A 12 8.12 -0.13 5.21
CA SER A 12 9.42 -0.23 5.84
C SER A 12 10.26 1.02 5.56
N TYR A 13 11.30 1.23 6.36
CA TYR A 13 12.31 2.25 6.15
C TYR A 13 13.21 1.98 4.92
N ASP A 14 12.99 0.85 4.22
CA ASP A 14 13.58 0.58 2.91
C ASP A 14 12.89 1.35 1.77
N HIS A 15 11.99 2.30 2.09
CA HIS A 15 11.20 3.08 1.14
C HIS A 15 10.26 2.24 0.27
N THR A 16 9.81 1.09 0.79
CA THR A 16 8.85 0.23 0.09
C THR A 16 7.59 -0.02 0.90
N ILE A 17 6.48 -0.20 0.18
CA ILE A 17 5.23 -0.74 0.69
C ILE A 17 5.03 -2.11 0.04
N ARG A 18 4.86 -3.16 0.84
CA ARG A 18 4.74 -4.54 0.37
C ARG A 18 3.37 -5.11 0.70
N PHE A 19 2.82 -5.87 -0.24
CA PHE A 19 1.57 -6.60 -0.07
C PHE A 19 1.82 -8.09 -0.02
N TRP A 20 1.12 -8.75 0.91
CA TRP A 20 1.38 -10.12 1.29
C TRP A 20 0.11 -10.94 1.23
N GLU A 21 0.23 -12.18 0.75
CA GLU A 21 -0.82 -13.18 0.90
C GLU A 21 -0.78 -13.72 2.33
N ALA A 22 -1.83 -13.47 3.12
CA ALA A 22 -1.84 -13.80 4.55
C ALA A 22 -1.67 -15.32 4.84
N LYS A 23 -2.15 -16.19 3.94
CA LYS A 23 -2.07 -17.64 4.15
C LYS A 23 -0.69 -18.23 3.86
N SER A 24 0.01 -17.70 2.85
CA SER A 24 1.30 -18.23 2.39
C SER A 24 2.49 -17.42 2.87
N GLY A 25 2.27 -16.17 3.31
CA GLY A 25 3.34 -15.22 3.59
C GLY A 25 4.05 -14.71 2.33
N ARG A 26 3.55 -15.02 1.13
CA ARG A 26 4.19 -14.61 -0.12
C ARG A 26 3.95 -13.12 -0.37
N CYS A 27 5.03 -12.36 -0.54
CA CYS A 27 4.96 -11.01 -1.10
C CYS A 27 4.60 -11.12 -2.59
N TYR A 28 3.48 -10.51 -2.99
CA TYR A 28 3.02 -10.54 -4.38
C TYR A 28 3.07 -9.18 -5.06
N ARG A 29 3.29 -8.09 -4.31
CA ARG A 29 3.41 -6.74 -4.86
C ARG A 29 4.26 -5.86 -3.95
N THR A 30 5.11 -5.06 -4.58
CA THR A 30 5.97 -4.07 -3.92
C THR A 30 5.79 -2.73 -4.63
N ILE A 31 5.51 -1.69 -3.87
CA ILE A 31 5.38 -0.31 -4.34
C ILE A 31 6.55 0.50 -3.78
N GLN A 32 7.17 1.31 -4.64
CA GLN A 32 8.20 2.26 -4.26
C GLN A 32 7.57 3.52 -3.66
N TYR A 33 8.04 3.92 -2.49
CA TYR A 33 7.64 5.13 -1.78
C TYR A 33 8.90 5.97 -1.49
N PRO A 34 9.43 6.69 -2.50
CA PRO A 34 10.77 7.28 -2.42
C PRO A 34 10.83 8.54 -1.55
N ASP A 35 9.71 9.22 -1.34
CA ASP A 35 9.71 10.57 -0.75
C ASP A 35 10.08 10.57 0.74
N SER A 36 9.72 9.53 1.48
CA SER A 36 9.82 9.53 2.95
C SER A 36 9.64 8.14 3.56
N GLN A 37 9.65 8.09 4.87
CA GLN A 37 9.22 6.93 5.65
C GLN A 37 7.70 6.98 5.81
N VAL A 38 7.05 5.83 5.76
CA VAL A 38 5.60 5.74 5.99
C VAL A 38 5.34 5.63 7.48
N ASN A 39 4.70 6.66 8.05
CA ASN A 39 4.36 6.71 9.47
C ASN A 39 3.08 5.95 9.80
N ARG A 40 2.17 5.83 8.84
CA ARG A 40 0.89 5.12 9.01
C ARG A 40 0.39 4.57 7.69
N LEU A 41 -0.18 3.36 7.75
CA LEU A 41 -0.94 2.73 6.68
C LEU A 41 -2.39 2.51 7.14
N GLU A 42 -3.35 2.78 6.27
CA GLU A 42 -4.76 2.51 6.52
C GLU A 42 -5.45 2.04 5.23
N ILE A 43 -6.26 0.98 5.33
CA ILE A 43 -7.02 0.45 4.20
C ILE A 43 -8.46 0.92 4.36
N THR A 44 -9.03 1.46 3.29
CA THR A 44 -10.42 1.91 3.31
C THR A 44 -11.37 0.76 3.65
N PRO A 45 -12.50 1.02 4.32
CA PRO A 45 -13.46 -0.03 4.70
C PRO A 45 -14.01 -0.84 3.51
N ASP A 46 -14.08 -0.22 2.33
CA ASP A 46 -14.47 -0.85 1.07
C ASP A 46 -13.34 -1.66 0.39
N LYS A 47 -12.14 -1.72 1.00
CA LYS A 47 -10.94 -2.43 0.53
C LYS A 47 -10.46 -2.01 -0.86
N ARG A 48 -10.81 -0.80 -1.29
CA ARG A 48 -10.45 -0.29 -2.61
C ARG A 48 -9.12 0.44 -2.59
N PHE A 49 -8.84 1.20 -1.53
CA PHE A 49 -7.67 2.05 -1.43
C PHE A 49 -6.85 1.76 -0.18
N LEU A 50 -5.54 1.99 -0.31
CA LEU A 50 -4.58 2.03 0.78
C LEU A 50 -4.05 3.45 0.89
N ALA A 51 -4.28 4.10 2.03
CA ALA A 51 -3.66 5.36 2.39
C ALA A 51 -2.30 5.10 3.04
N ALA A 52 -1.24 5.71 2.48
CA ALA A 52 0.09 5.74 3.05
C ALA A 52 0.45 7.18 3.43
N ALA A 53 0.56 7.42 4.74
CA ALA A 53 0.92 8.73 5.27
C ALA A 53 2.44 8.79 5.49
N GLY A 54 3.13 9.59 4.68
CA GLY A 54 4.51 10.00 4.90
C GLY A 54 4.62 11.53 4.96
N ASN A 55 5.82 12.05 5.14
CA ASN A 55 6.07 13.49 5.17
C ASN A 55 6.70 13.93 3.83
N PRO A 56 6.14 14.89 3.07
CA PRO A 56 5.02 15.78 3.41
C PRO A 56 3.64 15.34 2.87
N HIS A 57 3.57 14.22 2.15
CA HIS A 57 2.36 13.82 1.41
C HIS A 57 1.73 12.54 1.94
N ILE A 58 0.40 12.48 1.81
CA ILE A 58 -0.36 11.24 1.94
C ILE A 58 -0.66 10.73 0.53
N ARG A 59 -0.26 9.49 0.24
CA ARG A 59 -0.52 8.84 -1.06
C ARG A 59 -1.62 7.81 -0.92
N LEU A 60 -2.57 7.82 -1.85
CA LEU A 60 -3.59 6.78 -1.98
C LEU A 60 -3.21 5.82 -3.10
N PHE A 61 -3.21 4.52 -2.82
CA PHE A 61 -2.94 3.46 -3.78
C PHE A 61 -4.17 2.60 -3.98
N ASP A 62 -4.47 2.21 -5.22
CA ASP A 62 -5.50 1.21 -5.49
C ASP A 62 -4.95 -0.18 -5.12
N VAL A 63 -5.66 -0.88 -4.25
CA VAL A 63 -5.28 -2.20 -3.74
C VAL A 63 -5.42 -3.27 -4.83
N ASN A 64 -6.40 -3.12 -5.72
CA ASN A 64 -6.74 -4.09 -6.77
C ASN A 64 -5.95 -3.86 -8.06
N SER A 65 -5.47 -2.63 -8.30
CA SER A 65 -4.58 -2.33 -9.41
C SER A 65 -3.17 -2.84 -9.11
N ASN A 66 -2.41 -3.27 -10.11
CA ASN A 66 -0.97 -3.53 -9.94
C ASN A 66 -0.11 -2.29 -10.24
N SER A 67 -0.73 -1.12 -10.44
CA SER A 67 0.00 0.12 -10.69
C SER A 67 0.83 0.53 -9.47
N PRO A 68 2.13 0.86 -9.64
CA PRO A 68 2.94 1.39 -8.55
C PRO A 68 2.64 2.87 -8.27
N HIS A 69 1.85 3.53 -9.13
CA HIS A 69 1.57 4.96 -9.01
C HIS A 69 0.41 5.23 -8.05
N PRO A 70 0.50 6.29 -7.23
CA PRO A 70 -0.62 6.71 -6.40
C PRO A 70 -1.78 7.19 -7.29
N VAL A 71 -3.00 6.87 -6.87
CA VAL A 71 -4.26 7.35 -7.45
C VAL A 71 -4.47 8.82 -7.09
N CYS A 72 -4.03 9.23 -5.91
CA CYS A 72 -4.13 10.60 -5.43
C CYS A 72 -2.96 10.94 -4.50
N LEU A 73 -2.53 12.21 -4.56
CA LEU A 73 -1.60 12.85 -3.64
C LEU A 73 -2.39 13.88 -2.83
N CYS A 74 -2.54 13.63 -1.53
CA CYS A 74 -3.15 14.57 -0.60
C CYS A 74 -2.05 15.34 0.15
N VAL A 75 -2.34 16.60 0.46
CA VAL A 75 -1.48 17.54 1.22
C VAL A 75 -2.04 17.80 2.60
#